data_AF-A0A7Y0XXH2-F1
#
_entry.id   AF-A0A7Y0XXH2-F1
#
_cell.length_a   1.000
_cell.length_b   1.000
_cell.length_c   1.000
_cell.angle_alpha   90.00
_cell.angle_beta   90.00
_cell.angle_gamma   90.00
#
_symmetry.space_group_name_H-M   'P 1'
#
loop_
_entity.id
_entity.type
_entity.pdbx_description
1 polymer ?
#
loop_
_entity_poly.entity_id
_entity_poly.type
_entity_poly.pdbx_seq_one_letter_code
_entity_poly.pdbx_strand_id
1 'polypeptide(L)'
;MVQYYFANFDTKNGYVFVVCDGMGGHAGGEKASRIAIKAIKKYIGDNIHDDPSRLLINSMYYANREIIDYSLHNPELKGMGSTCVILLQNGTQYYYAHVGDSRLYYLSGTELIRLTKDHSFVQSLIDMGALSEIDAANHPRKNEITNALGIENMKPPTVSKTPLQPKVGDCLLLCTDGLYGLVCDDIIKTVLHTNKSLTEQADELVRLANNAGGFDNITVQIVKVGGNSVSTLKNIRKPVIGRNIITIFLSILLLLLIVIAIELYSYTFAPSNNLLTNNHQSFKLQFNFQDSAIKSIIIDKNPVDISKLKNGQIPDIPFNNNHEIKIITVNNKVIIATFALINNKIFYLNKFFVNNNLKKNANQYEDNVHITINDTDNECKVVFSDN
;
A
#
# COMPACT_ATOMS: atom_id res chain seq x y z
N MET A 1 -1.65 -5.27 26.92
CA MET A 1 -0.58 -5.30 25.89
C MET A 1 -0.59 -3.95 25.19
N VAL A 2 0.55 -3.28 24.96
CA VAL A 2 0.58 -1.99 24.24
C VAL A 2 0.72 -2.31 22.75
N GLN A 3 -0.31 -2.02 21.96
CA GLN A 3 -0.17 -2.00 20.50
C GLN A 3 0.28 -0.61 20.05
N TYR A 4 0.72 -0.48 18.80
CA TYR A 4 1.27 0.77 18.27
C TYR A 4 0.24 1.92 18.28
N TYR A 5 -1.03 1.63 18.01
CA TYR A 5 -2.08 2.64 17.80
C TYR A 5 -3.23 2.57 18.81
N PHE A 6 -3.26 1.54 19.67
CA PHE A 6 -4.26 1.45 20.73
C PHE A 6 -3.81 0.62 21.92
N ALA A 7 -4.47 0.82 23.05
CA ALA A 7 -4.38 -0.07 24.19
C ALA A 7 -5.67 -0.04 25.01
N ASN A 8 -5.84 -1.10 25.80
CA ASN A 8 -6.73 -1.12 26.94
C ASN A 8 -6.03 -1.76 28.13
N PHE A 9 -6.32 -1.27 29.33
CA PHE A 9 -5.65 -1.69 30.56
C PHE A 9 -6.43 -1.28 31.80
N ASP A 10 -6.27 -2.07 32.86
CA ASP A 10 -6.85 -1.81 34.17
C ASP A 10 -5.92 -0.96 35.05
N THR A 11 -6.49 -0.13 35.91
CA THR A 11 -5.79 0.75 36.84
C THR A 11 -6.60 0.94 38.11
N LYS A 12 -6.00 1.54 39.15
CA LYS A 12 -6.72 1.92 40.37
C LYS A 12 -7.81 2.97 40.13
N ASN A 13 -7.78 3.68 39.00
CA ASN A 13 -8.79 4.68 38.61
C ASN A 13 -9.93 4.08 37.78
N GLY A 14 -9.85 2.79 37.43
CA GLY A 14 -10.77 2.10 36.53
C GLY A 14 -10.11 1.63 35.23
N TYR A 15 -10.95 1.17 34.30
CA TYR A 15 -10.52 0.53 33.06
C TYR A 15 -10.39 1.56 31.93
N VAL A 16 -9.25 1.58 31.25
CA VAL A 16 -8.90 2.58 30.24
C VAL A 16 -8.90 1.95 28.86
N PHE A 17 -9.41 2.69 27.88
CA PHE A 17 -9.26 2.45 26.45
C PHE A 17 -8.64 3.69 25.82
N VAL A 18 -7.63 3.51 24.97
CA VAL A 18 -6.96 4.60 24.27
C VAL A 18 -6.70 4.23 22.82
N VAL A 19 -7.00 5.15 21.90
CA VAL A 19 -6.61 5.10 20.49
C VAL A 19 -5.78 6.33 20.19
N CYS A 20 -4.67 6.14 19.47
CA CYS A 20 -3.77 7.18 19.02
C CYS A 20 -3.43 6.97 17.54
N ASP A 21 -3.58 8.02 16.73
CA ASP A 21 -3.14 8.04 15.34
C ASP A 21 -1.85 8.85 15.21
N GLY A 22 -0.84 8.31 14.53
CA GLY A 22 0.49 8.89 14.48
C GLY A 22 0.74 9.68 13.20
N MET A 23 1.28 10.89 13.32
CA MET A 23 1.70 11.73 12.18
C MET A 23 3.22 11.99 12.18
N GLY A 24 3.74 12.51 11.06
CA GLY A 24 5.18 12.77 10.88
C GLY A 24 5.90 11.76 9.97
N GLY A 25 5.20 11.23 8.97
CA GLY A 25 5.67 10.15 8.10
C GLY A 25 5.56 8.77 8.77
N HIS A 26 5.80 7.70 8.01
CA HIS A 26 5.57 6.33 8.48
C HIS A 26 6.34 5.98 9.77
N ALA A 27 7.62 6.39 9.87
CA ALA A 27 8.44 6.11 11.04
C ALA A 27 8.12 7.01 12.24
N GLY A 28 7.82 8.30 12.00
CA GLY A 28 7.47 9.26 13.05
C GLY A 28 6.12 8.96 13.69
N GLY A 29 5.12 8.64 12.86
CA GLY A 29 3.76 8.36 13.32
C GLY A 29 3.68 7.15 14.25
N GLU A 30 4.17 5.98 13.81
CA GLU A 30 4.16 4.76 14.64
C GLU A 30 4.91 4.98 15.96
N LYS A 31 5.98 5.77 15.94
CA LYS A 31 6.78 6.04 17.13
C LYS A 31 6.03 6.96 18.10
N ALA A 32 5.43 8.04 17.61
CA ALA A 32 4.70 9.01 18.40
C ALA A 32 3.47 8.39 19.08
N SER A 33 2.64 7.66 18.34
CA SER A 33 1.45 6.98 18.89
C SER A 33 1.82 5.97 19.96
N ARG A 34 2.89 5.19 19.75
CA ARG A 34 3.40 4.24 20.74
C ARG A 34 3.94 4.92 21.99
N ILE A 35 4.64 6.06 21.87
CA ILE A 35 5.10 6.84 23.02
C ILE A 35 3.89 7.38 23.79
N ALA A 36 2.91 7.94 23.09
CA ALA A 36 1.69 8.47 23.68
C ALA A 36 0.99 7.42 24.56
N ILE A 37 0.73 6.24 24.02
CA ILE A 37 0.04 5.15 24.75
C ILE A 37 0.84 4.71 25.97
N LYS A 38 2.17 4.57 25.84
CA LYS A 38 3.04 4.20 26.98
C LYS A 38 3.01 5.27 28.07
N ALA A 39 3.10 6.54 27.69
CA ALA A 39 3.10 7.67 28.61
C ALA A 39 1.74 7.79 29.34
N ILE A 40 0.63 7.68 28.61
CA ILE A 40 -0.73 7.68 29.18
C ILE A 40 -0.90 6.53 30.16
N LYS A 41 -0.51 5.31 29.75
CA LYS A 41 -0.60 4.13 30.62
C LYS A 41 0.22 4.31 31.89
N LYS A 42 1.44 4.83 31.78
CA LYS A 42 2.31 5.12 32.92
C LYS A 42 1.66 6.16 33.84
N TYR A 43 1.26 7.31 33.28
CA TYR A 43 0.69 8.40 34.07
C TYR A 43 -0.57 7.97 34.82
N ILE A 44 -1.53 7.34 34.15
CA ILE A 44 -2.78 6.90 34.78
C ILE A 44 -2.53 5.76 35.78
N GLY A 45 -1.56 4.87 35.51
CA GLY A 45 -1.22 3.79 36.43
C GLY A 45 -0.53 4.26 37.72
N ASP A 46 0.32 5.29 37.61
CA ASP A 46 1.15 5.79 38.71
C ASP A 46 0.43 6.86 39.58
N ASN A 47 -0.66 7.46 39.09
CA ASN A 47 -1.37 8.54 39.77
C ASN A 47 -2.82 8.15 40.06
N ILE A 48 -3.30 8.48 41.27
CA ILE A 48 -4.72 8.40 41.63
C ILE A 48 -5.23 9.83 41.77
N HIS A 49 -6.36 10.14 41.15
CA HIS A 49 -6.96 11.47 41.19
C HIS A 49 -8.44 11.36 41.56
N ASP A 50 -8.89 12.21 42.48
CA ASP A 50 -10.31 12.32 42.86
C ASP A 50 -11.18 12.85 41.71
N ASP A 51 -10.55 13.56 40.76
CA ASP A 51 -11.19 14.09 39.55
C ASP A 51 -10.67 13.33 38.31
N PRO A 52 -11.49 12.41 37.73
CA PRO A 52 -11.17 11.71 36.51
C PRO A 52 -10.88 12.62 35.31
N SER A 53 -11.50 13.80 35.23
CA SER A 53 -11.27 14.74 34.13
C SER A 53 -9.86 15.31 34.20
N ARG A 54 -9.40 15.69 35.40
CA ARG A 54 -8.04 16.17 35.63
C ARG A 54 -6.99 15.09 35.38
N LEU A 55 -7.28 13.84 35.76
CA LEU A 55 -6.44 12.68 35.45
C LEU A 55 -6.20 12.55 33.94
N LEU A 56 -7.28 12.60 33.15
CA LEU A 56 -7.21 12.48 31.70
C LEU A 56 -6.43 13.63 31.07
N ILE A 57 -6.71 14.87 31.46
CA ILE A 57 -6.00 16.07 30.98
C ILE A 57 -4.50 15.95 31.25
N ASN A 58 -4.11 15.65 32.48
CA ASN A 58 -2.71 15.57 32.85
C ASN A 58 -1.99 14.39 32.16
N SER A 59 -2.70 13.29 31.91
CA SER A 59 -2.12 12.16 31.17
C SER A 59 -1.75 12.52 29.73
N MET A 60 -2.56 13.36 29.08
CA MET A 60 -2.29 13.87 27.73
C MET A 60 -1.17 14.91 27.72
N TYR A 61 -1.11 15.81 28.70
CA TYR A 61 0.04 16.72 28.84
C TYR A 61 1.35 15.96 29.10
N TYR A 62 1.30 14.92 29.93
CA TYR A 62 2.44 14.05 30.16
C TYR A 62 2.89 13.38 28.86
N ALA A 63 1.96 12.79 28.10
CA ALA A 63 2.24 12.21 26.79
C ALA A 63 2.80 13.22 25.77
N ASN A 64 2.26 14.44 25.73
CA ASN A 64 2.77 15.50 24.87
C ASN A 64 4.25 15.79 25.13
N ARG A 65 4.64 15.93 26.40
CA ARG A 65 6.04 16.15 26.79
C ARG A 65 6.94 14.98 26.40
N GLU A 66 6.53 13.76 26.66
CA GLU A 66 7.33 12.56 26.32
C GLU A 66 7.58 12.44 24.81
N ILE A 67 6.61 12.83 23.97
CA ILE A 67 6.79 12.85 22.50
C ILE A 67 7.76 13.97 22.10
N ILE A 68 7.60 15.18 22.65
CA ILE A 68 8.50 16.32 22.37
C ILE A 68 9.93 15.96 22.78
N ASP A 69 10.13 15.49 24.01
CA ASP A 69 11.44 15.11 24.55
C ASP A 69 12.09 14.03 23.68
N TYR A 70 11.32 13.03 23.23
CA TYR A 70 11.84 12.03 22.32
C TYR A 70 12.26 12.63 20.97
N SER A 71 11.45 13.54 20.40
CA SER A 71 11.75 14.17 19.11
C SER A 71 13.01 15.05 19.17
N LEU A 72 13.29 15.70 20.31
CA LEU A 72 14.49 16.51 20.52
C LEU A 72 15.77 15.67 20.51
N HIS A 73 15.69 14.42 20.97
CA HIS A 73 16.83 13.49 20.96
C HIS A 73 16.97 12.70 19.65
N ASN A 74 16.03 12.83 18.72
CA ASN A 74 15.97 12.09 17.45
C ASN A 74 15.59 13.05 16.31
N PRO A 75 16.52 13.88 15.81
CA PRO A 75 16.22 14.96 14.85
C PRO A 75 15.55 14.50 13.55
N GLU A 76 15.76 13.25 13.15
CA GLU A 76 15.11 12.62 11.99
C GLU A 76 13.60 12.39 12.20
N LEU A 77 13.11 12.47 13.43
CA LEU A 77 11.70 12.37 13.82
C LEU A 77 11.12 13.74 14.22
N LYS A 78 11.80 14.83 13.85
CA LYS A 78 11.32 16.19 14.10
C LYS A 78 9.92 16.37 13.51
N GLY A 79 9.01 16.89 14.33
CA GLY A 79 7.61 17.11 13.93
C GLY A 79 6.74 15.85 13.98
N MET A 80 7.22 14.74 14.56
CA MET A 80 6.33 13.63 14.88
C MET A 80 5.29 14.06 15.91
N GLY A 81 4.08 13.51 15.78
CA GLY A 81 2.98 13.81 16.67
C GLY A 81 1.95 12.71 16.67
N SER A 82 0.95 12.81 17.53
CA SER A 82 -0.13 11.84 17.55
C SER A 82 -1.45 12.47 17.98
N THR A 83 -2.56 12.05 17.38
CA THR A 83 -3.87 12.23 17.99
C THR A 83 -3.99 11.35 19.23
N CYS A 84 -4.99 11.63 20.06
CA CYS A 84 -5.34 10.75 21.15
C CYS A 84 -6.82 10.89 21.50
N VAL A 85 -7.50 9.76 21.64
CA VAL A 85 -8.83 9.68 22.27
C VAL A 85 -8.77 8.62 23.37
N ILE A 86 -9.18 9.00 24.59
CA ILE A 86 -9.18 8.16 25.77
C ILE A 86 -10.60 8.04 26.30
N LEU A 87 -10.98 6.83 26.68
CA LEU A 87 -12.19 6.51 27.43
C LEU A 87 -11.78 5.82 28.73
N LEU A 88 -12.20 6.37 29.87
CA LEU A 88 -11.99 5.83 31.21
C LEU A 88 -13.34 5.40 31.79
N GLN A 89 -13.47 4.10 32.08
CA GLN A 89 -14.56 3.55 32.85
C GLN A 89 -14.19 3.54 34.34
N ASN A 90 -14.79 4.44 35.11
CA ASN A 90 -14.68 4.48 36.57
C ASN A 90 -16.01 4.01 37.19
N GLY A 91 -16.05 2.74 37.60
CA GLY A 91 -17.29 2.11 38.05
C GLY A 91 -18.34 2.04 36.92
N THR A 92 -19.48 2.69 37.14
CA THR A 92 -20.58 2.82 36.15
C THR A 92 -20.47 4.10 35.30
N GLN A 93 -19.53 4.98 35.63
CA GLN A 93 -19.34 6.26 34.96
C GLN A 93 -18.22 6.18 33.92
N TYR A 94 -18.41 6.87 32.81
CA TYR A 94 -17.44 6.94 31.72
C TYR A 94 -17.02 8.39 31.50
N TYR A 95 -15.71 8.61 31.52
CA TYR A 95 -15.09 9.89 31.23
C TYR A 95 -14.29 9.75 29.95
N TYR A 96 -14.24 10.81 29.15
CA TYR A 96 -13.44 10.77 27.92
C TYR A 96 -12.70 12.09 27.71
N ALA A 97 -11.58 12.00 27.03
CA ALA A 97 -10.81 13.16 26.60
C ALA A 97 -10.21 12.91 25.22
N HIS A 98 -10.01 13.97 24.44
CA HIS A 98 -9.36 13.87 23.14
C HIS A 98 -8.50 15.09 22.78
N VAL A 99 -7.50 14.82 21.93
CA VAL A 99 -6.67 15.79 21.22
C VAL A 99 -6.50 15.28 19.79
N GLY A 100 -6.89 16.08 18.80
CA GLY A 100 -6.83 15.71 17.39
C GLY A 100 -8.22 15.40 16.86
N ASP A 101 -8.28 14.61 15.81
CA ASP A 101 -9.49 14.29 15.06
C ASP A 101 -9.92 12.82 15.16
N SER A 102 -9.16 11.96 15.84
CA SER A 102 -9.69 10.64 16.24
C SER A 102 -10.96 10.80 17.09
N ARG A 103 -11.95 9.95 16.82
CA ARG A 103 -13.32 10.13 17.31
C ARG A 103 -13.73 9.12 18.35
N LEU A 104 -14.63 9.55 19.23
CA LEU A 104 -15.43 8.67 20.08
C LEU A 104 -16.91 8.81 19.70
N TYR A 105 -17.53 7.67 19.40
CA TYR A 105 -18.96 7.54 19.17
C TYR A 105 -19.63 6.77 20.30
N TYR A 106 -20.90 7.08 20.55
CA TYR A 106 -21.76 6.43 21.51
C TYR A 106 -23.06 6.00 20.83
N LEU A 107 -23.30 4.69 20.79
CA LEU A 107 -24.52 4.08 20.32
C LEU A 107 -25.40 3.73 21.52
N SER A 108 -26.53 4.43 21.65
CA SER A 108 -27.54 4.16 22.68
C SER A 108 -28.87 3.86 22.05
N GLY A 109 -29.41 2.67 22.30
CA GLY A 109 -30.55 2.19 21.52
C GLY A 109 -30.19 2.19 20.02
N THR A 110 -30.92 2.98 19.22
CA THR A 110 -30.75 3.12 17.76
C THR A 110 -29.96 4.37 17.33
N GLU A 111 -29.56 5.21 18.28
CA GLU A 111 -28.96 6.52 18.02
C GLU A 111 -27.44 6.43 18.11
N LEU A 112 -26.73 6.77 17.03
CA LEU A 112 -25.27 6.91 17.03
C LEU A 112 -24.91 8.40 17.19
N ILE A 113 -24.24 8.72 18.30
CA ILE A 113 -23.87 10.09 18.66
C ILE A 113 -22.35 10.21 18.64
N ARG A 114 -21.81 11.15 17.86
CA ARG A 114 -20.40 11.54 17.94
C ARG A 114 -20.18 12.40 19.20
N LEU A 115 -19.39 11.91 20.15
CA LEU A 115 -19.12 12.58 21.43
C LEU A 115 -17.97 13.58 21.37
N THR A 116 -17.04 13.39 20.43
CA THR A 116 -15.87 14.24 20.21
C THR A 116 -16.10 15.23 19.08
N LYS A 117 -15.38 16.34 19.13
CA LYS A 117 -15.38 17.34 18.07
C LYS A 117 -13.97 17.51 17.53
N ASP A 118 -13.79 17.25 16.25
CA ASP A 118 -12.46 17.12 15.64
C ASP A 118 -11.67 18.42 15.82
N HIS A 119 -10.42 18.31 16.28
CA HIS A 119 -9.50 19.46 16.26
C HIS A 119 -8.90 19.60 14.87
N SER A 120 -9.70 19.99 13.87
CA SER A 120 -9.29 20.12 12.47
C SER A 120 -9.67 21.47 11.85
N PHE A 121 -9.01 21.82 10.74
CA PHE A 121 -9.27 23.04 9.99
C PHE A 121 -10.71 23.05 9.47
N VAL A 122 -11.15 21.94 8.88
CA VAL A 122 -12.53 21.82 8.36
C VAL A 122 -13.58 21.88 9.46
N GLN A 123 -13.31 21.29 10.64
CA GLN A 123 -14.23 21.43 11.78
C GLN A 123 -14.35 22.88 12.24
N SER A 124 -13.25 23.65 12.20
CA SER A 124 -13.30 25.08 12.52
C SER A 124 -14.18 25.85 11.52
N LEU A 125 -14.18 25.49 10.24
CA LEU A 125 -15.08 26.09 9.23
C LEU A 125 -16.55 25.71 9.47
N ILE A 126 -16.81 24.46 9.83
CA ILE A 126 -18.17 23.99 10.20
C ILE A 126 -18.69 24.78 11.39
N ASP A 127 -17.85 24.99 12.40
CA ASP A 127 -18.21 25.71 13.63
C ASP A 127 -18.58 27.16 13.39
N MET A 128 -17.95 27.78 12.39
CA MET A 128 -18.25 29.14 11.95
C MET A 128 -19.46 29.22 10.99
N GLY A 129 -20.07 28.08 10.63
CA GLY A 129 -21.13 28.00 9.63
C GLY A 129 -20.65 28.26 8.20
N ALA A 130 -19.34 28.26 7.96
CA ALA A 130 -18.71 28.53 6.66
C ALA A 130 -18.62 27.29 5.76
N LEU A 131 -18.84 26.09 6.32
CA LEU A 131 -18.77 24.82 5.61
C LEU A 131 -19.81 23.85 6.18
N SER A 132 -20.52 23.10 5.33
CA SER A 132 -21.39 22.03 5.80
C SER A 132 -20.57 20.78 6.15
N GLU A 133 -21.12 19.87 6.98
CA GLU A 133 -20.46 18.59 7.28
C GLU A 133 -20.25 17.73 6.01
N ILE A 134 -21.19 17.81 5.06
CA ILE A 134 -21.13 17.09 3.78
C ILE A 134 -19.96 17.60 2.93
N ASP A 135 -19.80 18.93 2.83
CA ASP A 135 -18.75 19.55 2.03
C ASP A 135 -17.36 19.36 2.65
N ALA A 136 -17.29 19.27 3.99
CA ALA A 136 -16.05 19.05 4.71
C ALA A 136 -15.33 17.76 4.31
N ALA A 137 -16.08 16.69 3.98
CA ALA A 137 -15.51 15.41 3.57
C ALA A 137 -14.71 15.46 2.25
N ASN A 138 -15.02 16.45 1.39
CA ASN A 138 -14.38 16.66 0.09
C ASN A 138 -13.46 17.89 0.06
N HIS A 139 -13.31 18.59 1.19
CA HIS A 139 -12.49 19.79 1.26
C HIS A 139 -11.00 19.45 1.05
N PRO A 140 -10.23 20.25 0.27
CA PRO A 140 -8.82 19.96 -0.02
C PRO A 140 -7.93 19.92 1.23
N ARG A 141 -8.32 20.64 2.27
CA ARG A 141 -7.63 20.73 3.57
C ARG A 141 -8.25 19.84 4.66
N LYS A 142 -8.97 18.78 4.29
CA LYS A 142 -9.69 17.92 5.26
C LYS A 142 -8.79 17.17 6.23
N ASN A 143 -7.55 16.87 5.83
CA ASN A 143 -6.56 16.16 6.66
C ASN A 143 -5.72 17.13 7.52
N GLU A 144 -6.03 18.42 7.55
CA GLU A 144 -5.29 19.39 8.36
C GLU A 144 -5.85 19.45 9.78
N ILE A 145 -5.12 18.85 10.71
CA ILE A 145 -5.41 18.95 12.14
C ILE A 145 -4.86 20.26 12.73
N THR A 146 -5.52 20.77 13.77
CA THR A 146 -5.17 22.03 14.46
C THR A 146 -4.68 21.81 15.89
N ASN A 147 -4.72 20.57 16.38
CA ASN A 147 -4.18 20.18 17.68
C ASN A 147 -3.75 18.71 17.65
N ALA A 148 -2.64 18.38 18.30
CA ALA A 148 -2.07 17.04 18.38
C ALA A 148 -1.17 16.93 19.61
N LEU A 149 -0.90 15.73 20.09
CA LEU A 149 0.22 15.46 20.98
C LEU A 149 1.55 15.57 20.20
N GLY A 150 2.63 15.94 20.87
CA GLY A 150 3.97 16.11 20.29
C GLY A 150 4.26 17.51 19.75
N ILE A 151 3.36 18.49 19.96
CA ILE A 151 3.55 19.87 19.51
C ILE A 151 3.79 20.81 20.70
N GLU A 152 4.75 21.73 20.57
CA GLU A 152 5.15 22.63 21.66
C GLU A 152 3.98 23.46 22.21
N ASN A 153 3.11 23.95 21.32
CA ASN A 153 1.96 24.79 21.65
C ASN A 153 0.64 23.99 21.60
N MET A 154 0.64 22.78 22.16
CA MET A 154 -0.58 21.96 22.23
C MET A 154 -1.67 22.72 22.99
N LYS A 155 -2.85 22.88 22.37
CA LYS A 155 -4.02 23.45 23.05
C LYS A 155 -4.53 22.46 24.11
N PRO A 156 -5.18 22.92 25.19
CA PRO A 156 -5.71 22.04 26.22
C PRO A 156 -6.56 20.89 25.65
N PRO A 157 -6.41 19.65 26.16
CA PRO A 157 -7.27 18.55 25.80
C PRO A 157 -8.73 18.87 26.03
N THR A 158 -9.59 18.44 25.12
CA THR A 158 -11.04 18.51 25.33
C THR A 158 -11.45 17.33 26.19
N VAL A 159 -12.22 17.58 27.26
CA VAL A 159 -12.66 16.54 28.21
C VAL A 159 -14.17 16.60 28.41
N SER A 160 -14.77 15.44 28.70
CA SER A 160 -16.17 15.33 29.09
C SER A 160 -16.45 16.18 30.34
N LYS A 161 -17.39 17.12 30.25
CA LYS A 161 -17.78 17.98 31.38
C LYS A 161 -18.47 17.20 32.50
N THR A 162 -19.20 16.15 32.13
CA THR A 162 -19.95 15.28 33.03
C THR A 162 -19.71 13.82 32.63
N PRO A 163 -19.74 12.87 33.58
CA PRO A 163 -19.65 11.46 33.26
C PRO A 163 -20.81 11.02 32.38
N LEU A 164 -20.50 10.21 31.37
CA LEU A 164 -21.49 9.42 30.65
C LEU A 164 -21.91 8.23 31.52
N GLN A 165 -23.21 7.90 31.52
CA GLN A 165 -23.78 6.76 32.25
C GLN A 165 -24.52 5.86 31.26
N PRO A 166 -23.78 5.07 30.46
CA PRO A 166 -24.37 4.24 29.44
C PRO A 166 -25.09 3.03 30.07
N LYS A 167 -26.14 2.54 29.40
CA LYS A 167 -26.93 1.40 29.86
C LYS A 167 -26.30 0.10 29.36
N VAL A 168 -26.62 -1.01 30.02
CA VAL A 168 -26.27 -2.34 29.53
C VAL A 168 -26.80 -2.51 28.12
N GLY A 169 -25.93 -2.96 27.21
CA GLY A 169 -26.23 -3.09 25.79
C GLY A 169 -25.83 -1.88 24.94
N ASP A 170 -25.52 -0.72 25.53
CA ASP A 170 -24.99 0.41 24.77
C ASP A 170 -23.54 0.14 24.34
N CYS A 171 -23.09 0.86 23.30
CA CYS A 171 -21.78 0.64 22.69
C CYS A 171 -21.02 1.95 22.52
N LEU A 172 -19.72 1.93 22.81
CA LEU A 172 -18.80 3.03 22.54
C LEU A 172 -17.78 2.58 21.49
N LEU A 173 -17.51 3.43 20.50
CA LEU A 173 -16.52 3.18 19.46
C LEU A 173 -15.48 4.29 19.47
N LEU A 174 -14.22 3.92 19.71
CA LEU A 174 -13.07 4.78 19.49
C LEU A 174 -12.49 4.45 18.11
N CYS A 175 -12.23 5.44 17.26
CA CYS A 175 -11.69 5.20 15.93
C CYS A 175 -10.82 6.33 15.38
N THR A 176 -9.94 6.00 14.46
CA THR A 176 -9.15 6.97 13.68
C THR A 176 -9.89 7.44 12.42
N ASP A 177 -9.34 8.47 11.76
CA ASP A 177 -9.85 9.02 10.50
C ASP A 177 -9.79 8.03 9.34
N GLY A 178 -8.86 7.08 9.39
CA GLY A 178 -8.83 5.93 8.49
C GLY A 178 -10.16 5.15 8.44
N LEU A 179 -10.96 5.15 9.52
CA LEU A 179 -12.33 4.62 9.49
C LEU A 179 -13.33 5.65 8.95
N TYR A 180 -13.57 6.72 9.70
CA TYR A 180 -14.71 7.62 9.44
C TYR A 180 -14.54 8.47 8.17
N GLY A 181 -13.30 8.58 7.66
CA GLY A 181 -13.00 9.22 6.39
C GLY A 181 -13.43 8.39 5.17
N LEU A 182 -13.73 7.10 5.36
CA LEU A 182 -14.09 6.15 4.30
C LEU A 182 -15.43 5.44 4.53
N VAL A 183 -15.88 5.36 5.80
CA VAL A 183 -17.12 4.70 6.19
C VAL A 183 -18.00 5.72 6.90
N CYS A 184 -19.16 6.03 6.33
CA CYS A 184 -20.09 7.01 6.92
C CYS A 184 -20.78 6.48 8.19
N ASP A 185 -21.26 7.42 9.00
CA ASP A 185 -21.86 7.14 10.32
C ASP A 185 -23.05 6.17 10.25
N ASP A 186 -23.86 6.20 9.18
CA ASP A 186 -24.98 5.25 9.01
C ASP A 186 -24.51 3.80 8.81
N ILE A 187 -23.41 3.60 8.10
CA ILE A 187 -22.80 2.27 7.94
C ILE A 187 -22.18 1.83 9.26
N ILE A 188 -21.48 2.71 9.96
CA ILE A 188 -20.93 2.43 11.30
C ILE A 188 -22.06 1.97 12.24
N LYS A 189 -23.15 2.75 12.32
CA LYS A 189 -24.36 2.43 13.09
C LYS A 189 -24.91 1.05 12.74
N THR A 190 -25.01 0.76 11.44
CA THR A 190 -25.54 -0.53 10.95
C THR A 190 -24.67 -1.70 11.40
N VAL A 191 -23.34 -1.59 11.30
CA VAL A 191 -22.41 -2.65 11.72
C VAL A 191 -22.48 -2.89 13.23
N LEU A 192 -22.51 -1.81 14.04
CA LEU A 192 -22.59 -1.90 15.49
C LEU A 192 -23.91 -2.48 16.01
N HIS A 193 -24.98 -2.43 15.19
CA HIS A 193 -26.28 -3.04 15.49
C HIS A 193 -26.40 -4.53 15.16
N THR A 194 -25.43 -5.11 14.47
CA THR A 194 -25.51 -6.53 14.12
C THR A 194 -25.39 -7.43 15.35
N ASN A 195 -25.96 -8.63 15.29
CA ASN A 195 -25.80 -9.67 16.32
C ASN A 195 -24.43 -10.39 16.27
N LYS A 196 -23.47 -9.85 15.51
CA LYS A 196 -22.11 -10.38 15.42
C LYS A 196 -21.34 -10.12 16.72
N SER A 197 -20.31 -10.91 16.97
CA SER A 197 -19.37 -10.62 18.08
C SER A 197 -18.67 -9.28 17.87
N LEU A 198 -18.18 -8.65 18.95
CA LEU A 198 -17.46 -7.37 18.87
C LEU A 198 -16.25 -7.44 17.94
N THR A 199 -15.55 -8.57 17.93
CA THR A 199 -14.43 -8.82 17.03
C THR A 199 -14.86 -8.83 15.57
N GLU A 200 -15.97 -9.50 15.25
CA GLU A 200 -16.51 -9.53 13.89
C GLU A 200 -17.05 -8.16 13.45
N GLN A 201 -17.64 -7.38 14.36
CA GLN A 201 -18.03 -5.99 14.09
C GLN A 201 -16.81 -5.12 13.78
N ALA A 202 -15.75 -5.23 14.58
CA ALA A 202 -14.50 -4.51 14.35
C ALA A 202 -13.83 -4.91 13.03
N ASP A 203 -13.72 -6.23 12.76
CA ASP A 203 -13.20 -6.77 11.50
C ASP A 203 -14.00 -6.25 10.31
N GLU A 204 -15.32 -6.15 10.43
CA GLU A 204 -16.21 -5.64 9.39
C GLU A 204 -16.01 -4.15 9.12
N LEU A 205 -15.91 -3.32 10.15
CA LEU A 205 -15.60 -1.88 10.00
C LEU A 205 -14.26 -1.67 9.28
N VAL A 206 -13.23 -2.41 9.69
CA VAL A 206 -11.90 -2.37 9.05
C VAL A 206 -11.98 -2.86 7.60
N ARG A 207 -12.74 -3.92 7.33
CA ARG A 207 -12.95 -4.44 5.97
C ARG A 207 -13.62 -3.42 5.06
N LEU A 208 -14.67 -2.76 5.54
CA LEU A 208 -15.40 -1.74 4.79
C LEU A 208 -14.50 -0.55 4.44
N ALA A 209 -13.73 -0.04 5.40
CA ALA A 209 -12.75 1.04 5.16
C ALA A 209 -11.66 0.63 4.15
N ASN A 210 -11.13 -0.60 4.26
CA ASN A 210 -10.17 -1.12 3.28
C ASN A 210 -10.77 -1.21 1.87
N ASN A 211 -12.01 -1.67 1.76
CA ASN A 211 -12.69 -1.80 0.46
C ASN A 211 -13.03 -0.45 -0.17
N ALA A 212 -13.24 0.59 0.65
CA ALA A 212 -13.44 1.96 0.21
C ALA A 212 -12.15 2.68 -0.20
N GLY A 213 -10.97 2.05 -0.04
CA GLY A 213 -9.69 2.54 -0.56
C GLY A 213 -8.51 2.25 0.36
N GLY A 214 -8.72 2.20 1.68
CA GLY A 214 -7.66 1.88 2.65
C GLY A 214 -6.45 2.82 2.57
N PHE A 215 -6.68 4.12 2.40
CA PHE A 215 -5.62 5.09 2.15
C PHE A 215 -4.78 5.44 3.38
N ASP A 216 -5.26 5.08 4.58
CA ASP A 216 -4.63 5.35 5.86
C ASP A 216 -4.73 4.16 6.83
N ASN A 217 -4.10 4.29 8.00
CA ASN A 217 -4.17 3.34 9.10
C ASN A 217 -5.56 3.36 9.74
N ILE A 218 -6.21 2.20 9.74
CA ILE A 218 -7.56 2.03 10.29
C ILE A 218 -7.44 1.40 11.67
N THR A 219 -7.73 2.16 12.72
CA THR A 219 -7.77 1.64 14.10
C THR A 219 -9.16 1.83 14.69
N VAL A 220 -9.70 0.76 15.28
CA VAL A 220 -11.00 0.75 15.94
C VAL A 220 -10.94 0.02 17.28
N GLN A 221 -11.62 0.54 18.30
CA GLN A 221 -11.91 -0.17 19.54
C GLN A 221 -13.40 -0.05 19.87
N ILE A 222 -14.06 -1.20 20.03
CA ILE A 222 -15.48 -1.30 20.36
C ILE A 222 -15.61 -1.73 21.82
N VAL A 223 -16.35 -0.96 22.61
CA VAL A 223 -16.61 -1.20 24.02
C VAL A 223 -18.11 -1.39 24.22
N LYS A 224 -18.54 -2.61 24.58
CA LYS A 224 -19.94 -2.93 24.87
C LYS A 224 -20.19 -2.90 26.37
N VAL A 225 -21.17 -2.13 26.79
CA VAL A 225 -21.52 -1.99 28.21
C VAL A 225 -22.28 -3.21 28.69
N GLY A 226 -21.80 -3.83 29.77
CA GLY A 226 -22.41 -5.03 30.36
C GLY A 226 -22.10 -6.36 29.63
N GLY A 227 -21.17 -6.36 28.67
CA GLY A 227 -20.64 -7.59 28.06
C GLY A 227 -19.47 -8.18 28.86
N ASN A 228 -19.25 -9.50 28.72
CA ASN A 228 -18.01 -10.13 29.18
C ASN A 228 -16.83 -9.63 28.33
N SER A 229 -15.72 -9.26 28.97
CA SER A 229 -14.51 -8.79 28.27
C SER A 229 -13.99 -9.86 27.30
N VAL A 230 -14.13 -9.62 25.99
CA VAL A 230 -13.49 -10.42 24.95
C VAL A 230 -12.47 -9.54 24.24
N SER A 231 -11.21 -9.60 24.68
CA SER A 231 -10.10 -9.01 23.94
C SER A 231 -9.62 -10.00 22.88
N THR A 232 -10.16 -9.95 21.66
CA THR A 232 -9.57 -10.69 20.53
C THR A 232 -8.67 -9.76 19.74
N LEU A 233 -7.36 -9.98 19.83
CA LEU A 233 -6.37 -9.24 19.05
C LEU A 233 -6.26 -9.89 17.67
N LYS A 234 -6.88 -9.31 16.63
CA LYS A 234 -6.57 -9.64 15.24
C LYS A 234 -5.75 -8.53 14.61
N ASN A 235 -4.50 -8.85 14.33
CA ASN A 235 -3.57 -7.96 13.66
C ASN A 235 -3.81 -8.07 12.14
N ILE A 236 -4.81 -7.37 11.60
CA ILE A 236 -5.03 -7.32 10.15
C ILE A 236 -4.12 -6.23 9.57
N ARG A 237 -2.82 -6.54 9.47
CA ARG A 237 -1.97 -5.88 8.48
C ARG A 237 -2.32 -6.49 7.12
N LYS A 238 -3.21 -5.87 6.36
CA LYS A 238 -3.08 -5.99 4.90
C LYS A 238 -1.89 -5.11 4.51
N PRO A 239 -0.85 -5.64 3.86
CA PRO A 239 0.18 -4.77 3.28
C PRO A 239 -0.54 -3.75 2.38
N VAL A 240 -0.22 -2.47 2.55
CA VAL A 240 -0.63 -1.41 1.61
C VAL A 240 0.12 -1.69 0.30
N ILE A 241 -0.40 -2.63 -0.49
CA ILE A 241 0.13 -2.97 -1.82
C ILE A 241 -0.22 -1.86 -2.83
N GLY A 242 -1.10 -0.91 -2.46
CA GLY A 242 -1.65 0.07 -3.39
C GLY A 242 -0.78 1.28 -3.72
N ARG A 243 0.12 1.76 -2.83
CA ARG A 243 0.84 3.02 -3.12
C ARG A 243 2.09 2.78 -3.96
N ASN A 244 3.00 1.90 -3.56
CA ASN A 244 4.28 1.73 -4.26
C ASN A 244 4.13 1.22 -5.70
N ILE A 245 3.18 0.33 -5.98
CA ILE A 245 2.96 -0.16 -7.36
C ILE A 245 2.37 0.96 -8.23
N ILE A 246 1.42 1.74 -7.71
CA ILE A 246 0.84 2.87 -8.46
C ILE A 246 1.89 3.96 -8.69
N THR A 247 2.73 4.28 -7.70
CA THR A 247 3.81 5.26 -7.90
C THR A 247 4.85 4.75 -8.89
N ILE A 248 5.22 3.47 -8.86
CA ILE A 248 6.14 2.86 -9.83
C ILE A 248 5.53 2.89 -11.22
N PHE A 249 4.25 2.53 -11.36
CA PHE A 249 3.53 2.55 -12.63
C PHE A 249 3.42 3.98 -13.21
N LEU A 250 3.08 4.97 -12.38
CA LEU A 250 3.05 6.38 -12.76
C LEU A 250 4.45 6.91 -13.14
N SER A 251 5.50 6.46 -12.46
CA SER A 251 6.90 6.82 -12.79
C SER A 251 7.31 6.25 -14.15
N ILE A 252 6.95 4.99 -14.42
CA ILE A 252 7.22 4.33 -15.71
C ILE A 252 6.42 5.02 -16.83
N LEU A 253 5.15 5.33 -16.59
CA LEU A 253 4.30 6.04 -17.55
C LEU A 253 4.85 7.44 -17.87
N LEU A 254 5.30 8.18 -16.86
CA LEU A 254 5.93 9.49 -17.05
C LEU A 254 7.22 9.37 -17.87
N LEU A 255 8.05 8.37 -17.60
CA LEU A 255 9.28 8.11 -18.37
C LEU A 255 8.96 7.80 -19.83
N LEU A 256 7.93 6.97 -20.08
CA LEU A 256 7.47 6.62 -21.43
C LEU A 256 6.99 7.88 -22.19
N LEU A 257 6.21 8.74 -21.52
CA LEU A 257 5.75 10.00 -22.10
C LEU A 257 6.91 10.96 -22.41
N ILE A 258 7.94 10.99 -21.58
CA ILE A 258 9.16 11.79 -21.85
C ILE A 258 9.90 11.24 -23.07
N VAL A 259 10.05 9.91 -23.21
CA VAL A 259 10.69 9.29 -24.38
C VAL A 259 9.90 9.62 -25.65
N ILE A 260 8.57 9.45 -25.63
CA ILE A 260 7.69 9.81 -26.76
C ILE A 260 7.81 11.29 -27.09
N ALA A 261 7.86 12.17 -26.09
CA ALA A 261 8.03 13.61 -26.30
C ALA A 261 9.39 13.96 -26.92
N ILE A 262 10.47 13.30 -26.51
CA ILE A 262 11.81 13.47 -27.10
C ILE A 262 11.80 13.00 -28.57
N GLU A 263 11.15 11.88 -28.85
CA GLU A 263 11.06 11.32 -30.20
C GLU A 263 10.21 12.22 -31.12
N LEU A 264 9.07 12.72 -30.64
CA LEU A 264 8.24 13.71 -31.34
C LEU A 264 8.97 15.04 -31.56
N TYR A 265 9.73 15.51 -30.57
CA TYR A 265 10.55 16.71 -30.70
C TYR A 265 11.65 16.52 -31.75
N SER A 266 12.29 15.35 -31.75
CA SER A 266 13.31 14.98 -32.73
C SER A 266 12.72 14.89 -34.14
N TYR A 267 11.46 14.43 -34.27
CA TYR A 267 10.76 14.34 -35.55
C TYR A 267 10.33 15.70 -36.11
N THR A 268 9.97 16.64 -35.23
CA THR A 268 9.50 17.98 -35.62
C THR A 268 10.62 18.99 -35.87
N PHE A 269 11.81 18.77 -35.28
CA PHE A 269 12.96 19.68 -35.40
C PHE A 269 14.19 19.07 -36.10
N ALA A 270 14.08 17.87 -36.69
CA ALA A 270 15.16 17.32 -37.50
C ALA A 270 15.41 18.19 -38.76
N PRO A 271 16.65 18.67 -38.98
CA PRO A 271 16.97 19.44 -40.18
C PRO A 271 16.90 18.53 -41.41
N SER A 272 16.20 19.01 -42.45
CA SER A 272 16.02 18.33 -43.72
C SER A 272 17.37 18.15 -44.44
N ASN A 273 17.85 16.91 -44.46
CA ASN A 273 18.87 16.48 -45.40
C ASN A 273 18.37 15.30 -46.24
N ASN A 274 18.57 15.47 -47.54
CA ASN A 274 18.05 14.69 -48.64
C ASN A 274 18.49 13.21 -48.67
N LEU A 275 17.60 12.38 -49.23
CA LEU A 275 17.83 11.13 -49.97
C LEU A 275 18.56 9.98 -49.22
N LEU A 276 17.81 8.92 -48.89
CA LEU A 276 18.11 7.52 -49.24
C LEU A 276 16.94 6.59 -48.84
N THR A 277 16.68 5.62 -49.70
CA THR A 277 15.54 4.70 -49.76
C THR A 277 15.48 3.69 -48.61
N ASN A 278 14.25 3.34 -48.21
CA ASN A 278 13.88 2.30 -47.25
C ASN A 278 14.68 0.99 -47.39
N ASN A 279 15.34 0.56 -46.31
CA ASN A 279 15.89 -0.78 -46.16
C ASN A 279 15.17 -1.50 -45.02
N HIS A 280 14.24 -2.40 -45.36
CA HIS A 280 13.86 -3.48 -44.45
C HIS A 280 14.97 -4.55 -44.48
N GLN A 281 15.57 -4.88 -43.33
CA GLN A 281 16.47 -6.03 -43.21
C GLN A 281 15.65 -7.31 -43.03
N SER A 282 15.70 -8.21 -44.01
CA SER A 282 15.21 -9.58 -43.90
C SER A 282 16.38 -10.55 -43.90
N PHE A 283 16.46 -11.44 -42.91
CA PHE A 283 17.48 -12.49 -42.84
C PHE A 283 16.93 -13.82 -43.35
N LYS A 284 17.72 -14.57 -44.13
CA LYS A 284 17.35 -15.89 -44.66
C LYS A 284 18.15 -16.97 -43.92
N LEU A 285 17.46 -17.90 -43.27
CA LEU A 285 18.05 -19.05 -42.58
C LEU A 285 17.75 -20.32 -43.37
N GLN A 286 18.77 -21.15 -43.59
CA GLN A 286 18.66 -22.42 -44.31
C GLN A 286 19.26 -23.55 -43.47
N PHE A 287 18.50 -24.63 -43.27
CA PHE A 287 18.90 -25.78 -42.45
C PHE A 287 19.16 -26.99 -43.34
N ASN A 288 20.17 -27.78 -43.00
CA ASN A 288 20.50 -29.01 -43.72
C ASN A 288 20.47 -30.20 -42.74
N PHE A 289 19.63 -31.19 -43.02
CA PHE A 289 19.32 -32.31 -42.12
C PHE A 289 19.77 -33.64 -42.71
N GLN A 290 20.35 -34.51 -41.88
CA GLN A 290 20.54 -35.92 -42.17
C GLN A 290 20.42 -36.73 -40.87
N ASP A 291 19.60 -37.80 -40.87
CA ASP A 291 19.35 -38.67 -39.71
C ASP A 291 18.95 -37.94 -38.42
N SER A 292 18.03 -36.96 -38.54
CA SER A 292 17.39 -36.26 -37.41
C SER A 292 18.32 -35.42 -36.51
N ALA A 293 19.56 -35.16 -36.92
CA ALA A 293 20.48 -34.27 -36.20
C ALA A 293 20.93 -33.10 -37.08
N ILE A 294 21.00 -31.89 -36.50
CA ILE A 294 21.50 -30.68 -37.18
C ILE A 294 23.03 -30.70 -37.20
N LYS A 295 23.63 -30.60 -38.39
CA LYS A 295 25.10 -30.63 -38.57
C LYS A 295 25.77 -29.29 -38.87
N SER A 296 25.03 -28.27 -39.32
CA SER A 296 25.51 -26.89 -39.40
C SER A 296 24.36 -25.90 -39.54
N ILE A 297 24.61 -24.64 -39.16
CA ILE A 297 23.70 -23.50 -39.38
C ILE A 297 24.52 -22.46 -40.14
N ILE A 298 23.96 -21.95 -41.25
CA ILE A 298 24.59 -20.89 -42.05
C ILE A 298 23.82 -19.60 -41.79
N ILE A 299 24.52 -18.62 -41.21
CA ILE A 299 24.03 -17.27 -41.00
C ILE A 299 24.94 -16.37 -41.84
N ASP A 300 24.35 -15.67 -42.81
CA ASP A 300 25.01 -14.65 -43.62
C ASP A 300 26.44 -15.01 -44.09
N LYS A 301 26.53 -16.09 -44.86
CA LYS A 301 27.72 -16.58 -45.61
C LYS A 301 28.93 -17.07 -44.81
N ASN A 302 28.89 -17.19 -43.48
CA ASN A 302 29.97 -17.82 -42.71
C ASN A 302 29.51 -19.14 -42.02
N PRO A 303 30.11 -20.31 -42.35
CA PRO A 303 29.73 -21.57 -41.72
C PRO A 303 30.35 -21.74 -40.33
N VAL A 304 29.56 -22.27 -39.38
CA VAL A 304 30.02 -22.64 -38.03
C VAL A 304 30.06 -24.16 -37.87
N ASP A 305 31.23 -24.71 -37.52
CA ASP A 305 31.46 -26.15 -37.33
C ASP A 305 31.06 -26.59 -35.92
N ILE A 306 30.02 -27.42 -35.84
CA ILE A 306 29.42 -27.89 -34.58
C ILE A 306 29.87 -29.29 -34.16
N SER A 307 30.83 -29.90 -34.87
CA SER A 307 31.42 -31.20 -34.50
C SER A 307 32.22 -31.19 -33.18
N LYS A 308 32.50 -30.00 -32.62
CA LYS A 308 33.25 -29.82 -31.36
C LYS A 308 32.40 -29.70 -30.10
N LEU A 309 31.07 -29.77 -30.21
CA LEU A 309 30.15 -29.71 -29.06
C LEU A 309 30.14 -31.06 -28.31
N LYS A 310 31.03 -31.25 -27.33
CA LYS A 310 30.89 -32.32 -26.33
C LYS A 310 30.24 -31.78 -25.06
N ASN A 311 29.15 -32.45 -24.65
CA ASN A 311 28.44 -32.31 -23.37
C ASN A 311 28.37 -30.91 -22.77
N GLY A 312 27.41 -30.12 -23.27
CA GLY A 312 26.78 -29.06 -22.47
C GLY A 312 27.60 -27.79 -22.21
N GLN A 313 28.78 -27.63 -22.80
CA GLN A 313 29.49 -26.34 -22.78
C GLN A 313 29.25 -25.53 -24.05
N ILE A 314 28.90 -24.26 -23.87
CA ILE A 314 28.74 -23.25 -24.93
C ILE A 314 30.15 -22.73 -25.28
N PRO A 315 30.56 -22.69 -26.55
CA PRO A 315 31.87 -22.15 -26.92
C PRO A 315 31.94 -20.63 -26.70
N ASP A 316 33.07 -20.14 -26.21
CA ASP A 316 33.40 -18.72 -26.20
C ASP A 316 33.69 -18.27 -27.65
N ILE A 317 32.77 -17.51 -28.21
CA ILE A 317 32.90 -16.85 -29.51
C ILE A 317 32.99 -15.35 -29.23
N PRO A 318 33.98 -14.61 -29.76
CA PRO A 318 34.08 -13.18 -29.52
C PRO A 318 32.87 -12.45 -30.12
N PHE A 319 32.18 -11.68 -29.28
CA PHE A 319 30.95 -10.95 -29.61
C PHE A 319 31.26 -9.61 -30.24
N ASN A 320 30.52 -9.24 -31.31
CA ASN A 320 30.74 -7.96 -31.98
C ASN A 320 29.49 -7.10 -32.19
N ASN A 321 28.31 -7.41 -31.62
CA ASN A 321 27.15 -6.49 -31.53
C ASN A 321 26.05 -6.99 -30.55
N ASN A 322 25.20 -6.07 -30.09
CA ASN A 322 24.46 -6.16 -28.80
C ASN A 322 23.24 -7.08 -28.69
N HIS A 323 22.74 -7.73 -29.74
CA HIS A 323 21.64 -8.70 -29.61
C HIS A 323 21.77 -9.81 -30.65
N GLU A 324 21.75 -11.08 -30.21
CA GLU A 324 21.82 -12.25 -31.10
C GLU A 324 20.79 -13.31 -30.68
N ILE A 325 20.09 -13.90 -31.65
CA ILE A 325 19.11 -14.99 -31.47
C ILE A 325 19.82 -16.31 -31.80
N LYS A 326 19.85 -17.27 -30.86
CA LYS A 326 20.39 -18.61 -31.12
C LYS A 326 19.30 -19.67 -31.08
N ILE A 327 19.25 -20.46 -32.15
CA ILE A 327 18.36 -21.61 -32.29
C ILE A 327 19.17 -22.86 -32.00
N ILE A 328 18.81 -23.61 -30.97
CA ILE A 328 19.50 -24.83 -30.54
C ILE A 328 18.51 -25.99 -30.60
N THR A 329 18.94 -27.11 -31.17
CA THR A 329 18.12 -28.33 -31.19
C THR A 329 18.71 -29.35 -30.24
N VAL A 330 17.90 -29.83 -29.31
CA VAL A 330 18.28 -30.88 -28.35
C VAL A 330 17.15 -31.91 -28.29
N ASN A 331 17.47 -33.18 -28.58
CA ASN A 331 16.54 -34.32 -28.48
C ASN A 331 15.16 -34.08 -29.15
N ASN A 332 15.15 -33.79 -30.47
CA ASN A 332 13.94 -33.52 -31.27
C ASN A 332 13.06 -32.34 -30.79
N LYS A 333 13.60 -31.43 -29.98
CA LYS A 333 12.93 -30.19 -29.60
C LYS A 333 13.76 -29.00 -30.06
N VAL A 334 13.11 -28.08 -30.76
CA VAL A 334 13.72 -26.81 -31.14
C VAL A 334 13.53 -25.85 -29.98
N ILE A 335 14.64 -25.36 -29.45
CA ILE A 335 14.67 -24.37 -28.37
C ILE A 335 15.23 -23.08 -28.98
N ILE A 336 14.41 -22.03 -28.96
CA ILE A 336 14.84 -20.69 -29.34
C ILE A 336 15.11 -19.93 -28.05
N ALA A 337 16.34 -19.43 -27.91
CA ALA A 337 16.76 -18.68 -26.74
C ALA A 337 17.41 -17.36 -27.15
N THR A 338 17.01 -16.30 -26.45
CA THR A 338 17.55 -14.95 -26.65
C THR A 338 18.44 -14.58 -25.48
N PHE A 339 19.63 -14.06 -25.79
CA PHE A 339 20.61 -13.62 -24.80
C PHE A 339 20.99 -12.17 -25.08
N ALA A 340 21.32 -11.43 -24.03
CA ALA A 340 21.91 -10.10 -24.14
C ALA A 340 23.26 -10.07 -23.43
N LEU A 341 24.23 -9.39 -24.03
CA LEU A 341 25.52 -9.14 -23.41
C LEU A 341 25.52 -7.70 -22.88
N ILE A 342 25.66 -7.54 -21.57
CA ILE A 342 25.72 -6.23 -20.93
C ILE A 342 26.94 -6.23 -20.00
N ASN A 343 27.86 -5.29 -20.20
CA ASN A 343 29.08 -5.14 -19.39
C ASN A 343 29.90 -6.45 -19.27
N ASN A 344 30.17 -7.12 -20.40
CA ASN A 344 30.90 -8.39 -20.48
C ASN A 344 30.28 -9.54 -19.66
N LYS A 345 28.99 -9.46 -19.33
CA LYS A 345 28.22 -10.54 -18.71
C LYS A 345 27.04 -10.91 -19.59
N ILE A 346 26.80 -12.21 -19.72
CA ILE A 346 25.70 -12.76 -20.52
C ILE A 346 24.45 -12.85 -19.63
N PHE A 347 23.37 -12.25 -20.10
CA PHE A 347 22.06 -12.27 -19.49
C PHE A 347 21.10 -13.10 -20.35
N TYR A 348 20.36 -13.99 -19.69
CA TYR A 348 19.34 -14.82 -20.30
C TYR A 348 18.01 -14.07 -20.33
N LEU A 349 17.43 -13.88 -21.53
CA LEU A 349 16.21 -13.05 -21.66
C LEU A 349 14.94 -13.90 -21.79
N ASN A 350 14.90 -14.95 -22.62
CA ASN A 350 13.70 -15.78 -22.78
C ASN A 350 13.96 -17.17 -23.40
N LYS A 351 13.03 -18.12 -23.14
CA LYS A 351 12.99 -19.48 -23.73
C LYS A 351 11.68 -19.73 -24.47
N PHE A 352 11.76 -20.28 -25.69
CA PHE A 352 10.61 -20.88 -26.35
C PHE A 352 10.87 -22.37 -26.65
N PHE A 353 9.84 -23.19 -26.51
CA PHE A 353 9.86 -24.61 -26.87
C PHE A 353 8.89 -24.86 -28.01
N VAL A 354 9.37 -25.43 -29.12
CA VAL A 354 8.50 -25.95 -30.18
C VAL A 354 8.53 -27.47 -30.10
N ASN A 355 7.35 -28.08 -29.93
CA ASN A 355 7.17 -29.52 -29.87
C ASN A 355 6.37 -29.98 -31.11
N ASN A 356 6.89 -30.93 -31.87
CA ASN A 356 6.39 -31.30 -33.21
C ASN A 356 5.01 -32.00 -33.28
N ASN A 357 4.18 -31.95 -32.23
CA ASN A 357 2.93 -32.73 -32.17
C ASN A 357 1.68 -31.92 -31.84
N LEU A 358 1.43 -30.83 -32.56
CA LEU A 358 0.10 -30.21 -32.61
C LEU A 358 -0.29 -29.85 -34.07
N LYS A 359 -0.88 -30.84 -34.75
CA LYS A 359 -1.86 -30.61 -35.82
C LYS A 359 -3.06 -29.88 -35.23
N LYS A 360 -3.03 -28.55 -35.23
CA LYS A 360 -4.20 -27.64 -35.26
C LYS A 360 -3.68 -26.21 -35.19
N ASN A 361 -4.00 -25.43 -36.21
CA ASN A 361 -3.90 -23.97 -36.31
C ASN A 361 -3.45 -23.28 -35.02
N ALA A 362 -2.16 -22.99 -34.90
CA ALA A 362 -1.64 -22.01 -33.95
C ALA A 362 -1.75 -20.62 -34.59
N ASN A 363 -2.99 -20.18 -34.85
CA ASN A 363 -3.29 -18.77 -34.98
C ASN A 363 -3.73 -18.31 -33.59
N GLN A 364 -3.13 -17.22 -33.09
CA GLN A 364 -3.33 -16.61 -31.77
C GLN A 364 -2.49 -17.22 -30.64
N TYR A 365 -1.22 -16.80 -30.56
CA TYR A 365 -0.64 -16.31 -29.30
C TYR A 365 0.39 -15.22 -29.64
N GLU A 366 0.06 -13.99 -29.24
CA GLU A 366 0.80 -12.71 -29.34
C GLU A 366 1.04 -12.15 -30.76
N ASP A 367 0.53 -10.92 -30.99
CA ASP A 367 0.07 -10.40 -32.29
C ASP A 367 1.14 -10.08 -33.36
N ASN A 368 2.45 -10.24 -33.12
CA ASN A 368 3.47 -9.70 -34.04
C ASN A 368 4.50 -10.71 -34.59
N VAL A 369 4.27 -12.03 -34.43
CA VAL A 369 5.16 -13.05 -35.01
C VAL A 369 4.38 -14.15 -35.71
N HIS A 370 4.54 -14.24 -37.03
CA HIS A 370 3.98 -15.32 -37.84
C HIS A 370 5.08 -16.30 -38.25
N ILE A 371 4.93 -17.56 -37.85
CA ILE A 371 5.83 -18.67 -38.22
C ILE A 371 5.09 -19.59 -39.16
N THR A 372 5.61 -19.77 -40.38
CA THR A 372 5.08 -20.74 -41.34
C THR A 372 6.14 -21.80 -41.63
N ILE A 373 5.77 -23.06 -41.42
CA ILE A 373 6.62 -24.23 -41.67
C ILE A 373 6.05 -24.93 -42.91
N ASN A 374 6.87 -25.13 -43.94
CA ASN A 374 6.45 -25.77 -45.17
C ASN A 374 7.18 -27.12 -45.33
N ASP A 375 6.43 -28.22 -45.25
CA ASP A 375 6.99 -29.57 -45.14
C ASP A 375 7.56 -30.12 -46.46
N THR A 376 7.35 -29.46 -47.59
CA THR A 376 7.83 -29.96 -48.90
C THR A 376 9.27 -29.58 -49.23
N ASP A 377 9.80 -28.52 -48.61
CA ASP A 377 11.11 -27.94 -48.96
C ASP A 377 12.09 -27.79 -47.78
N ASN A 378 11.73 -28.29 -46.59
CA ASN A 378 12.52 -28.16 -45.36
C ASN A 378 12.94 -26.69 -45.04
N GLU A 379 12.13 -25.72 -45.45
CA GLU A 379 12.33 -24.31 -45.15
C GLU A 379 11.40 -23.86 -44.00
N CYS A 380 11.97 -23.14 -43.03
CA CYS A 380 11.21 -22.45 -41.99
C CYS A 380 11.28 -20.95 -42.24
N LYS A 381 10.12 -20.30 -42.41
CA LYS A 381 10.03 -18.86 -42.68
C LYS A 381 9.36 -18.17 -41.49
N VAL A 382 10.09 -17.21 -40.91
CA VAL A 382 9.60 -16.38 -39.81
C VAL A 382 9.38 -14.97 -40.35
N VAL A 383 8.17 -14.44 -40.20
CA VAL A 383 7.79 -13.11 -40.65
C VAL A 383 7.31 -12.31 -39.44
N PHE A 384 7.94 -11.16 -39.24
CA PHE A 384 7.51 -10.16 -38.25
C PHE A 384 6.62 -9.15 -38.99
N SER A 385 5.39 -8.94 -38.50
CA SER A 385 4.49 -7.93 -39.03
C SER A 385 4.34 -6.82 -38.00
N ASP A 386 4.58 -5.58 -38.41
CA ASP A 386 4.36 -4.41 -37.57
C ASP A 386 2.88 -4.05 -37.59
N ASN A 387 2.23 -4.21 -36.43
CA ASN A 387 1.21 -3.31 -35.89
C ASN A 387 1.41 -3.17 -34.38
#